data_AF-A0A1G3HPS4-F1
#
_entry.id   AF-A0A1G3HPS4-F1
#
_cell.length_a   1.000
_cell.length_b   1.000
_cell.length_c   1.000
_cell.angle_alpha   90.00
_cell.angle_beta   90.00
_cell.angle_gamma   90.00
#
_symmetry.space_group_name_H-M   'P 1'
#
loop_
_entity.id
_entity.type
_entity.pdbx_description
1 polymer ?
#
loop_
_entity_poly.entity_id
_entity_poly.type
_entity_poly.pdbx_seq_one_letter_code
_entity_poly.pdbx_strand_id
1 'polypeptide(L)'
;MFALSWNYFSATDGIKQAILQEVADDVLHDEAYPDLKRGVTQFITAYLDAPETVLVVQGNPGNGKTRLIRAILAEMSRRKGTPTKALYTTDFKVLESDDIFRRFINGLHETFVIEDADYLLRPRSDGNDNLHRFLGIADGVIRSQGRKIIFSTNLPNLGDIDDALIRPGRCFARIKVRELSGTEAEALLVKLCERDKAKGATIMASLARLKREVYSLAEIYRAFGDAMDNEPPYLGTSPTAHAASD
;
A
#
# COMPACT_ATOMS: atom_id res chain seq x y z
N MET A 1 -12.36 7.08 2.26
CA MET A 1 -11.97 7.05 3.68
C MET A 1 -12.05 5.62 4.20
N PHE A 2 -11.08 5.18 4.99
CA PHE A 2 -11.08 3.91 5.75
C PHE A 2 -10.57 4.16 7.17
N ALA A 3 -10.75 3.19 8.07
CA ALA A 3 -10.28 3.26 9.44
C ALA A 3 -9.22 2.19 9.70
N LEU A 4 -8.05 2.62 10.22
CA LEU A 4 -7.01 1.72 10.70
C LEU A 4 -7.11 1.57 12.22
N SER A 5 -7.33 0.34 12.65
CA SER A 5 -7.18 -0.10 14.03
C SER A 5 -5.71 -0.48 14.22
N TRP A 6 -4.87 0.51 14.50
CA TRP A 6 -3.43 0.32 14.69
C TRP A 6 -3.15 -0.30 16.05
N ASN A 7 -2.56 -1.49 16.04
CA ASN A 7 -2.15 -2.21 17.25
C ASN A 7 -0.62 -2.16 17.33
N TYR A 8 -0.10 -1.80 18.50
CA TYR A 8 1.33 -1.67 18.76
C TYR A 8 1.65 -2.11 20.19
N PHE A 9 2.88 -2.53 20.44
CA PHE A 9 3.32 -2.96 21.76
C PHE A 9 3.87 -1.76 22.55
N SER A 10 3.34 -1.56 23.75
CA SER A 10 3.91 -0.67 24.77
C SER A 10 4.59 -1.50 25.85
N ALA A 11 5.83 -1.14 26.22
CA ALA A 11 6.58 -1.85 27.25
C ALA A 11 5.90 -1.84 28.63
N THR A 12 5.08 -0.83 28.92
CA THR A 12 4.39 -0.67 30.21
C THR A 12 3.06 -1.39 30.27
N ASP A 13 2.38 -1.55 29.13
CA ASP A 13 0.96 -1.89 29.08
C ASP A 13 0.63 -3.06 28.15
N GLY A 14 1.63 -3.66 27.50
CA GLY A 14 1.41 -4.67 26.48
C GLY A 14 0.79 -4.09 25.21
N ILE A 15 -0.14 -4.82 24.59
CA ILE A 15 -0.74 -4.45 23.30
C ILE A 15 -1.75 -3.31 23.49
N LYS A 16 -1.43 -2.15 22.92
CA LYS A 16 -2.31 -0.98 22.83
C LYS A 16 -2.93 -0.88 21.43
N GLN A 17 -3.94 -0.02 21.32
CA GLN A 17 -4.67 0.23 20.08
C GLN A 17 -4.93 1.73 19.92
N ALA A 18 -4.79 2.22 18.69
CA ALA A 18 -5.25 3.53 18.26
C ALA A 18 -6.12 3.40 17.00
N ILE A 19 -7.08 4.30 16.82
CA ILE A 19 -7.93 4.34 15.62
C ILE A 19 -7.53 5.56 14.81
N LEU A 20 -7.13 5.33 13.56
CA LEU A 20 -6.78 6.38 12.60
C LEU A 20 -7.85 6.38 11.50
N GLN A 21 -8.42 7.55 11.20
CA GLN A 21 -9.27 7.72 10.02
C GLN A 21 -8.43 8.29 8.90
N GLU A 22 -8.40 7.58 7.79
CA GLU A 22 -7.53 7.86 6.66
C GLU A 22 -8.35 8.16 5.41
N VAL A 23 -7.95 9.19 4.69
CA VAL A 23 -8.45 9.45 3.34
C VAL A 23 -7.39 8.96 2.36
N ALA A 24 -7.80 8.12 1.41
CA ALA A 24 -6.96 7.71 0.30
C ALA A 24 -7.40 8.51 -0.93
N ASP A 25 -6.81 9.69 -1.06
CA ASP A 25 -6.98 10.56 -2.23
C ASP A 25 -5.92 10.30 -3.30
N ASP A 26 -4.96 9.41 -3.01
CA ASP A 26 -3.91 9.02 -3.94
C ASP A 26 -4.51 8.28 -5.14
N VAL A 27 -4.53 8.96 -6.30
CA VAL A 27 -4.77 8.29 -7.59
C VAL A 27 -3.57 7.39 -7.89
N LEU A 28 -3.84 6.10 -8.07
CA LEU A 28 -2.83 5.16 -8.55
C LEU A 28 -2.80 5.15 -10.07
N HIS A 29 -1.62 5.38 -10.62
CA HIS A 29 -1.34 5.23 -12.04
C HIS A 29 -0.81 3.83 -12.32
N ASP A 30 -1.22 3.22 -13.43
CA ASP A 30 -0.77 1.89 -13.82
C ASP A 30 0.75 1.86 -14.07
N GLU A 31 1.30 2.98 -14.52
CA GLU A 31 2.73 3.23 -14.73
C GLU A 31 3.54 3.18 -13.44
N ALA A 32 2.92 3.36 -12.27
CA ALA A 32 3.57 3.16 -10.98
C ALA A 32 3.72 1.67 -10.60
N TYR A 33 2.98 0.77 -11.27
CA TYR A 33 2.97 -0.66 -10.99
C TYR A 33 2.99 -1.49 -12.30
N PRO A 34 4.03 -1.35 -13.15
CA PRO A 34 4.07 -1.93 -14.50
C PRO A 34 4.02 -3.46 -14.55
N ASP A 35 4.28 -4.14 -13.44
CA ASP A 35 4.20 -5.59 -13.34
C ASP A 35 2.77 -6.10 -13.08
N LEU A 36 1.84 -5.22 -12.69
CA LEU A 36 0.41 -5.50 -12.69
C LEU A 36 -0.12 -5.33 -14.11
N LYS A 37 0.10 -6.34 -14.97
CA LYS A 37 -0.12 -6.26 -16.43
C LYS A 37 -1.53 -5.86 -16.89
N ARG A 38 -2.53 -6.03 -16.04
CA ARG A 38 -3.93 -5.63 -16.30
C ARG A 38 -4.28 -4.25 -15.72
N GLY A 39 -3.31 -3.56 -15.14
CA GLY A 39 -3.51 -2.32 -14.41
C GLY A 39 -3.90 -2.55 -12.96
N VAL A 40 -3.71 -1.52 -12.15
CA VAL A 40 -3.92 -1.51 -10.71
C VAL A 40 -5.39 -1.75 -10.37
N THR A 41 -6.30 -1.04 -11.02
CA THR A 41 -7.75 -1.15 -10.75
C THR A 41 -8.28 -2.58 -10.99
N GLN A 42 -7.84 -3.22 -12.06
CA GLN A 42 -8.26 -4.58 -12.39
C GLN A 42 -7.64 -5.61 -11.45
N PHE A 43 -6.39 -5.40 -11.03
CA PHE A 43 -5.75 -6.23 -10.02
C PHE A 43 -6.47 -6.15 -8.67
N ILE A 44 -6.77 -4.94 -8.18
CA ILE A 44 -7.52 -4.75 -6.93
C ILE A 44 -8.90 -5.39 -7.03
N THR A 45 -9.59 -5.18 -8.15
CA THR A 45 -10.89 -5.80 -8.40
C THR A 45 -10.83 -7.32 -8.33
N ALA A 46 -9.88 -7.93 -9.05
CA ALA A 46 -9.69 -9.36 -9.04
C ALA A 46 -9.36 -9.89 -7.64
N TYR A 47 -8.52 -9.19 -6.85
CA TYR A 47 -8.22 -9.59 -5.48
C TYR A 47 -9.45 -9.57 -4.57
N LEU A 48 -10.28 -8.52 -4.68
CA LEU A 48 -11.45 -8.37 -3.83
C LEU A 48 -12.57 -9.37 -4.20
N ASP A 49 -12.68 -9.74 -5.48
CA ASP A 49 -13.67 -10.71 -5.97
C ASP A 49 -13.21 -12.17 -5.78
N ALA A 50 -11.91 -12.39 -5.59
CA ALA A 50 -11.34 -13.72 -5.40
C ALA A 50 -11.79 -14.37 -4.06
N PRO A 51 -12.04 -15.69 -4.03
CA PRO A 51 -12.28 -16.42 -2.79
C PRO A 51 -11.04 -16.53 -1.90
N GLU A 52 -9.85 -16.38 -2.45
CA GLU A 52 -8.59 -16.34 -1.72
C GLU A 52 -8.52 -15.09 -0.83
N THR A 53 -7.93 -15.25 0.35
CA THR A 53 -7.94 -14.23 1.40
C THR A 53 -6.60 -13.49 1.49
N VAL A 54 -5.50 -14.17 1.17
CA VAL A 54 -4.13 -13.66 1.40
C VAL A 54 -3.56 -12.98 0.15
N LEU A 55 -3.03 -11.77 0.33
CA LEU A 55 -2.18 -11.07 -0.62
C LEU A 55 -0.82 -10.77 0.01
N VAL A 56 0.26 -11.09 -0.70
CA VAL A 56 1.63 -10.72 -0.29
C VAL A 56 2.19 -9.68 -1.24
N VAL A 57 2.58 -8.53 -0.69
CA VAL A 57 3.16 -7.39 -1.42
C VAL A 57 4.63 -7.26 -1.04
N GLN A 58 5.51 -7.68 -1.94
CA GLN A 58 6.96 -7.61 -1.78
C GLN A 58 7.51 -6.32 -2.39
N GLY A 59 8.59 -5.77 -1.85
CA GLY A 59 9.34 -4.69 -2.50
C GLY A 59 10.19 -3.93 -1.51
N ASN A 60 11.22 -3.22 -2.00
CA ASN A 60 12.05 -2.40 -1.13
C ASN A 60 11.26 -1.21 -0.53
N PRO A 61 11.75 -0.60 0.55
CA PRO A 61 11.21 0.65 1.06
C PRO A 61 11.13 1.71 -0.04
N GLY A 62 10.04 2.49 -0.07
CA GLY A 62 9.85 3.54 -1.07
C GLY A 62 9.24 3.11 -2.41
N ASN A 63 9.04 1.81 -2.67
CA ASN A 63 8.48 1.35 -3.95
C ASN A 63 6.95 1.46 -4.05
N GLY A 64 6.24 1.88 -3.00
CA GLY A 64 4.79 2.10 -3.07
C GLY A 64 3.91 0.93 -2.58
N LYS A 65 4.44 0.02 -1.76
CA LYS A 65 3.66 -1.07 -1.13
C LYS A 65 2.47 -0.53 -0.32
N THR A 66 2.74 0.35 0.64
CA THR A 66 1.73 1.00 1.49
C THR A 66 0.69 1.75 0.67
N ARG A 67 1.11 2.42 -0.41
CA ARG A 67 0.20 3.13 -1.32
C ARG A 67 -0.79 2.18 -2.01
N LEU A 68 -0.32 1.02 -2.47
CA LEU A 68 -1.18 -0.02 -3.04
C LEU A 68 -2.17 -0.57 -1.99
N ILE A 69 -1.70 -0.83 -0.76
CA ILE A 69 -2.54 -1.30 0.35
C ILE A 69 -3.64 -0.29 0.67
N ARG A 70 -3.29 1.00 0.78
CA ARG A 70 -4.26 2.08 1.01
C ARG A 70 -5.33 2.14 -0.09
N ALA A 71 -4.94 1.96 -1.36
CA ALA A 71 -5.89 1.92 -2.47
C ALA A 71 -6.83 0.71 -2.42
N ILE A 72 -6.34 -0.46 -1.99
CA ILE A 72 -7.18 -1.64 -1.75
C ILE A 72 -8.24 -1.32 -0.67
N LEU A 73 -7.84 -0.74 0.46
CA LEU A 73 -8.77 -0.37 1.55
C LEU A 73 -9.77 0.71 1.12
N ALA A 74 -9.34 1.65 0.29
CA ALA A 74 -10.19 2.68 -0.29
C ALA A 74 -11.25 2.08 -1.20
N GLU A 75 -10.86 1.16 -2.08
CA GLU A 75 -11.76 0.46 -2.99
C GLU A 75 -12.76 -0.43 -2.23
N MET A 76 -12.32 -1.12 -1.17
CA MET A 76 -13.22 -1.84 -0.27
C MET A 76 -14.28 -0.90 0.34
N SER A 77 -13.86 0.27 0.81
CA SER A 77 -14.77 1.27 1.39
C SER A 77 -15.77 1.78 0.35
N ARG A 78 -15.29 2.01 -0.88
CA ARG A 78 -16.13 2.46 -2.01
C ARG A 78 -17.19 1.42 -2.37
N ARG A 79 -16.82 0.14 -2.48
CA ARG A 79 -17.75 -0.96 -2.77
C ARG A 79 -18.79 -1.16 -1.68
N LYS A 80 -18.38 -0.98 -0.41
CA LYS A 80 -19.25 -1.12 0.76
C LYS A 80 -20.15 0.09 0.99
N GLY A 81 -19.77 1.27 0.51
CA GLY A 81 -20.46 2.54 0.79
C GLY A 81 -20.24 3.08 2.21
N THR A 82 -19.39 2.44 3.02
CA THR A 82 -19.01 2.87 4.37
C THR A 82 -17.51 2.62 4.59
N PRO A 83 -16.84 3.34 5.50
CA PRO A 83 -15.42 3.12 5.76
C PRO A 83 -15.12 1.66 6.15
N THR A 84 -14.19 1.04 5.41
CA THR A 84 -13.60 -0.25 5.76
C THR A 84 -12.79 -0.13 7.05
N LYS A 85 -12.88 -1.12 7.94
CA LYS A 85 -12.11 -1.21 9.17
C LYS A 85 -11.00 -2.24 8.96
N ALA A 86 -9.76 -1.78 8.90
CA ALA A 86 -8.61 -2.65 8.84
C ALA A 86 -7.98 -2.80 10.23
N LEU A 87 -7.73 -4.03 10.67
CA LEU A 87 -6.78 -4.30 11.74
C LEU A 87 -5.38 -4.09 11.17
N TYR A 88 -4.54 -3.31 11.84
CA TYR A 88 -3.25 -2.89 11.29
C TYR A 88 -2.15 -3.06 12.33
N THR A 89 -1.01 -3.62 11.93
CA THR A 89 0.22 -3.63 12.74
C THR A 89 1.47 -3.66 11.85
N THR A 90 2.54 -3.05 12.33
CA THR A 90 3.93 -3.21 11.88
C THR A 90 4.80 -3.84 12.96
N ASP A 91 4.24 -4.07 14.15
CA ASP A 91 4.98 -4.46 15.34
C ASP A 91 4.98 -5.98 15.51
N PHE A 92 6.17 -6.57 15.43
CA PHE A 92 6.34 -8.02 15.55
C PHE A 92 5.92 -8.56 16.92
N LYS A 93 6.08 -7.79 18.01
CA LYS A 93 5.69 -8.24 19.36
C LYS A 93 4.19 -8.41 19.52
N VAL A 94 3.41 -7.63 18.76
CA VAL A 94 1.95 -7.79 18.70
C VAL A 94 1.59 -9.12 18.03
N LEU A 95 2.37 -9.53 17.03
CA LEU A 95 2.15 -10.75 16.25
C LEU A 95 2.62 -12.02 16.98
N GLU A 96 3.46 -11.89 18.00
CA GLU A 96 3.80 -12.99 18.92
C GLU A 96 2.64 -13.37 19.84
N SER A 97 1.62 -12.51 19.98
CA SER A 97 0.42 -12.78 20.78
C SER A 97 -0.72 -13.36 19.95
N ASP A 98 -1.46 -14.32 20.50
CA ASP A 98 -2.69 -14.83 19.88
C ASP A 98 -3.87 -13.84 19.96
N ASP A 99 -3.78 -12.81 20.81
CA ASP A 99 -4.83 -11.82 21.02
C ASP A 99 -5.16 -11.05 19.74
N ILE A 100 -4.16 -10.62 18.97
CA ILE A 100 -4.42 -9.86 17.73
C ILE A 100 -5.14 -10.73 16.69
N PHE A 101 -4.77 -12.01 16.60
CA PHE A 101 -5.41 -12.96 15.71
C PHE A 101 -6.85 -13.25 16.14
N ARG A 102 -7.09 -13.45 17.45
CA ARG A 102 -8.45 -13.56 18.01
C ARG A 102 -9.29 -12.32 17.76
N ARG A 103 -8.71 -11.12 17.91
CA ARG A 103 -9.37 -9.84 17.59
C ARG A 103 -9.76 -9.76 16.12
N PHE A 104 -8.94 -10.28 15.21
CA PHE A 104 -9.31 -10.31 13.80
C PHE A 104 -10.41 -11.33 13.51
N ILE A 105 -10.32 -12.55 14.04
CA ILE A 105 -11.30 -13.62 13.82
C ILE A 105 -12.67 -13.22 14.39
N ASN A 106 -12.71 -12.76 15.64
CA ASN A 106 -13.96 -12.46 16.35
C ASN A 106 -14.45 -11.01 16.15
N GLY A 107 -13.59 -10.14 15.62
CA GLY A 107 -13.89 -8.72 15.48
C GLY A 107 -14.74 -8.39 14.26
N LEU A 108 -14.87 -7.08 13.99
CA LEU A 108 -15.62 -6.53 12.86
C LEU A 108 -14.72 -5.98 11.75
N HIS A 109 -13.42 -6.29 11.79
CA HIS A 109 -12.47 -5.82 10.79
C HIS A 109 -12.62 -6.64 9.51
N GLU A 110 -12.75 -5.98 8.36
CA GLU A 110 -12.85 -6.66 7.06
C GLU A 110 -11.49 -7.07 6.51
N THR A 111 -10.42 -6.38 6.94
CA THR A 111 -9.06 -6.63 6.47
C THR A 111 -8.08 -6.69 7.63
N PHE A 112 -7.12 -7.60 7.59
CA PHE A 112 -5.93 -7.58 8.44
C PHE A 112 -4.72 -7.20 7.60
N VAL A 113 -4.13 -6.05 7.89
CA VAL A 113 -2.92 -5.54 7.24
C VAL A 113 -1.75 -5.71 8.20
N ILE A 114 -0.73 -6.42 7.74
CA ILE A 114 0.52 -6.63 8.46
C ILE A 114 1.63 -6.09 7.57
N GLU A 115 2.13 -4.90 7.90
CA GLU A 115 3.24 -4.29 7.17
C GLU A 115 4.59 -4.64 7.78
N ASP A 116 5.64 -4.63 6.96
CA ASP A 116 7.00 -5.00 7.35
C ASP A 116 7.10 -6.38 8.04
N ALA A 117 6.36 -7.34 7.49
CA ALA A 117 6.25 -8.72 7.99
C ALA A 117 7.53 -9.56 7.78
N ASP A 118 8.70 -8.94 7.64
CA ASP A 118 9.96 -9.61 7.31
C ASP A 118 10.36 -10.67 8.34
N TYR A 119 10.01 -10.46 9.62
CA TYR A 119 10.25 -11.45 10.67
C TYR A 119 9.30 -12.65 10.56
N LEU A 120 8.03 -12.40 10.24
CA LEU A 120 7.00 -13.44 10.12
C LEU A 120 7.16 -14.30 8.87
N LEU A 121 7.68 -13.73 7.79
CA LEU A 121 7.74 -14.42 6.49
C LEU A 121 9.01 -15.24 6.28
N ARG A 122 9.94 -15.27 7.25
CA ARG A 122 11.14 -16.11 7.20
C ARG A 122 10.79 -17.56 7.58
N PRO A 123 11.34 -18.56 6.87
CA PRO A 123 11.06 -19.95 7.15
C PRO A 123 11.70 -20.34 8.48
N ARG A 124 10.88 -20.87 9.39
CA ARG A 124 11.26 -21.54 10.63
C ARG A 124 12.32 -20.82 11.47
N SER A 125 12.00 -19.62 11.93
CA SER A 125 12.45 -19.23 13.27
C SER A 125 11.45 -19.79 14.29
N ASP A 126 11.94 -20.28 15.43
CA ASP A 126 11.20 -20.96 16.52
C ASP A 126 10.12 -20.08 17.22
N GLY A 127 9.37 -19.26 16.50
CA GLY A 127 8.50 -18.23 17.08
C GLY A 127 7.22 -17.88 16.31
N ASN A 128 6.85 -18.60 15.25
CA ASN A 128 5.70 -18.20 14.41
C ASN A 128 4.45 -19.12 14.47
N ASP A 129 4.37 -20.00 15.47
CA ASP A 129 3.25 -20.94 15.66
C ASP A 129 1.87 -20.24 15.69
N ASN A 130 1.82 -19.01 16.22
CA ASN A 130 0.59 -18.23 16.32
C ASN A 130 0.05 -17.82 14.94
N LEU A 131 0.92 -17.42 14.01
CA LEU A 131 0.51 -17.10 12.64
C LEU A 131 0.02 -18.36 11.91
N HIS A 132 0.73 -19.48 12.03
CA HIS A 132 0.30 -20.74 11.41
C HIS A 132 -1.06 -21.19 11.90
N ARG A 133 -1.25 -21.18 13.22
CA ARG A 133 -2.54 -21.50 13.85
C ARG A 133 -3.63 -20.55 13.35
N PHE A 134 -3.33 -19.25 13.30
CA PHE A 134 -4.24 -18.24 12.77
C PHE A 134 -4.64 -18.52 11.33
N LEU A 135 -3.68 -18.76 10.43
CA LEU A 135 -3.98 -19.02 9.02
C LEU A 135 -4.76 -20.33 8.82
N GLY A 136 -4.49 -21.35 9.66
CA GLY A 136 -5.29 -22.57 9.72
C GLY A 136 -6.76 -22.30 10.07
N ILE A 137 -7.01 -21.41 11.04
CA ILE A 137 -8.37 -20.98 11.42
C ILE A 137 -8.99 -20.08 10.34
N ALA A 138 -8.16 -19.25 9.69
CA ALA A 138 -8.58 -18.28 8.69
C ALA A 138 -9.24 -18.93 7.46
N ASP A 139 -8.74 -20.07 6.99
CA ASP A 139 -9.27 -20.74 5.80
C ASP A 139 -10.75 -21.11 5.90
N GLY A 140 -11.26 -21.37 7.11
CA GLY A 140 -12.68 -21.59 7.34
C GLY A 140 -13.42 -20.27 7.60
N VAL A 141 -13.07 -19.62 8.71
CA VAL A 141 -13.88 -18.51 9.26
C VAL A 141 -13.72 -17.22 8.47
N ILE A 142 -12.50 -16.86 8.07
CA ILE A 142 -12.22 -15.59 7.37
C ILE A 142 -12.71 -15.66 5.93
N ARG A 143 -12.52 -16.81 5.26
CA ARG A 143 -13.02 -17.04 3.90
C ARG A 143 -14.54 -16.94 3.81
N SER A 144 -15.27 -17.57 4.73
CA SER A 144 -16.75 -17.53 4.74
C SER A 144 -17.32 -16.13 5.00
N GLN A 145 -16.52 -15.23 5.60
CA GLN A 145 -16.90 -13.84 5.87
C GLN A 145 -16.40 -12.85 4.80
N GLY A 146 -15.74 -13.34 3.73
CA GLY A 146 -15.18 -12.49 2.67
C GLY A 146 -14.07 -11.54 3.15
N ARG A 147 -13.42 -11.83 4.28
CA ARG A 147 -12.37 -11.00 4.86
C ARG A 147 -11.03 -11.21 4.18
N LYS A 148 -10.19 -10.18 4.19
CA LYS A 148 -8.93 -10.12 3.45
C LYS A 148 -7.72 -10.00 4.40
N ILE A 149 -6.59 -10.55 4.01
CA ILE A 149 -5.33 -10.48 4.77
C ILE A 149 -4.24 -10.01 3.80
N ILE A 150 -3.50 -8.97 4.18
CA ILE A 150 -2.45 -8.40 3.35
C ILE A 150 -1.16 -8.33 4.15
N PHE A 151 -0.09 -8.92 3.60
CA PHE A 151 1.26 -8.82 4.13
C PHE A 151 2.11 -7.91 3.23
N SER A 152 2.90 -7.02 3.83
CA SER A 152 3.97 -6.31 3.12
C SER A 152 5.35 -6.76 3.61
N THR A 153 6.33 -6.85 2.72
CA THR A 153 7.69 -7.32 3.06
C THR A 153 8.76 -6.76 2.13
N ASN A 154 9.98 -6.61 2.67
CA ASN A 154 11.19 -6.22 1.95
C ASN A 154 12.15 -7.39 1.70
N LEU A 155 11.80 -8.62 2.13
CA LEU A 155 12.66 -9.79 1.94
C LEU A 155 12.95 -10.02 0.45
N PRO A 156 14.21 -10.18 0.02
CA PRO A 156 14.55 -10.29 -1.41
C PRO A 156 14.16 -11.66 -2.01
N ASN A 157 14.28 -12.73 -1.23
CA ASN A 157 13.97 -14.10 -1.65
C ASN A 157 12.71 -14.58 -0.92
N LEU A 158 11.61 -14.72 -1.66
CA LEU A 158 10.36 -15.26 -1.13
C LEU A 158 10.17 -16.75 -1.44
N GLY A 159 11.16 -17.42 -2.02
CA GLY A 159 11.16 -18.89 -2.14
C GLY A 159 11.04 -19.61 -0.79
N ASP A 160 11.25 -18.84 0.26
CA ASP A 160 11.29 -19.17 1.68
C ASP A 160 10.03 -18.70 2.43
N ILE A 161 9.05 -18.05 1.76
CA ILE A 161 7.76 -17.77 2.40
C ILE A 161 7.14 -19.09 2.80
N ASP A 162 6.63 -19.10 4.02
CA ASP A 162 5.91 -20.21 4.59
C ASP A 162 4.86 -20.82 3.64
N ASP A 163 4.95 -22.14 3.42
CA ASP A 163 3.99 -22.90 2.62
C ASP A 163 2.55 -22.70 3.11
N ALA A 164 2.34 -22.41 4.40
CA ALA A 164 1.03 -22.09 4.93
C ALA A 164 0.48 -20.80 4.30
N LEU A 165 1.29 -19.80 3.99
CA LEU A 165 0.80 -18.56 3.38
C LEU A 165 0.47 -18.72 1.90
N ILE A 166 1.24 -19.52 1.16
CA ILE A 166 1.16 -19.65 -0.30
C ILE A 166 0.35 -20.86 -0.80
N ARG A 167 -0.34 -21.56 0.11
CA ARG A 167 -1.15 -22.73 -0.24
C ARG A 167 -2.23 -22.38 -1.28
N PRO A 168 -2.46 -23.23 -2.31
CA PRO A 168 -3.56 -23.08 -3.26
C PRO A 168 -4.92 -22.93 -2.56
N GLY A 169 -5.72 -21.96 -3.00
CA GLY A 169 -7.05 -21.65 -2.43
C GLY A 169 -7.03 -20.70 -1.22
N ARG A 170 -5.84 -20.35 -0.69
CA ARG A 170 -5.66 -19.34 0.37
C ARG A 170 -5.00 -18.07 -0.16
N CYS A 171 -3.92 -18.23 -0.92
CA CYS A 171 -3.15 -17.13 -1.49
C CYS A 171 -3.69 -16.71 -2.85
N PHE A 172 -4.15 -15.46 -2.94
CA PHE A 172 -4.57 -14.87 -4.21
C PHE A 172 -3.36 -14.63 -5.10
N ALA A 173 -2.38 -13.89 -4.58
CA ALA A 173 -1.19 -13.52 -5.32
C ALA A 173 -0.04 -13.15 -4.39
N ARG A 174 1.16 -13.34 -4.94
CA ARG A 174 2.40 -12.76 -4.43
C ARG A 174 2.93 -11.83 -5.51
N ILE A 175 2.91 -10.53 -5.24
CA ILE A 175 3.35 -9.51 -6.19
C ILE A 175 4.64 -8.86 -5.71
N LYS A 176 5.46 -8.42 -6.67
CA LYS A 176 6.65 -7.61 -6.40
C LYS A 176 6.43 -6.20 -6.92
N VAL A 177 6.61 -5.24 -6.03
CA VAL A 177 6.63 -3.80 -6.32
C VAL A 177 8.09 -3.37 -6.35
N ARG A 178 8.61 -3.18 -7.56
CA ARG A 178 10.02 -2.89 -7.82
C ARG A 178 10.25 -1.40 -8.11
N GLU A 179 11.52 -1.03 -8.18
CA GLU A 179 11.91 0.25 -8.77
C GLU A 179 11.53 0.28 -10.25
N LEU A 180 11.28 1.48 -10.76
CA LEU A 180 10.95 1.74 -12.16
C LEU A 180 12.24 1.98 -12.94
N SER A 181 12.34 1.44 -14.15
CA SER A 181 13.38 1.85 -15.10
C SER A 181 13.25 3.33 -15.44
N GLY A 182 14.30 3.93 -16.01
CA GLY A 182 14.21 5.31 -16.52
C GLY A 182 13.03 5.53 -17.47
N THR A 183 12.72 4.57 -18.34
CA THR A 183 11.59 4.67 -19.28
C THR A 183 10.23 4.53 -18.60
N GLU A 184 10.11 3.69 -17.57
CA GLU A 184 8.87 3.55 -16.79
C GLU A 184 8.65 4.77 -15.89
N ALA A 185 9.72 5.34 -15.31
CA ALA A 185 9.67 6.58 -14.56
C ALA A 185 9.20 7.76 -15.44
N GLU A 186 9.72 7.86 -16.67
CA GLU A 186 9.27 8.84 -17.64
C GLU A 186 7.78 8.67 -17.99
N ALA A 187 7.33 7.43 -18.22
CA ALA A 187 5.92 7.14 -18.48
C ALA A 187 5.01 7.57 -17.32
N LEU A 188 5.42 7.33 -16.08
CA LEU A 188 4.70 7.80 -14.90
C LEU A 188 4.68 9.32 -14.81
N LEU A 189 5.80 10.00 -15.08
CA LEU A 189 5.86 11.47 -15.07
C LEU A 189 4.98 12.11 -16.14
N VAL A 190 4.82 11.47 -17.30
CA VAL A 190 3.85 11.91 -18.32
C VAL A 190 2.42 11.90 -17.77
N LYS A 191 2.07 10.91 -16.94
CA LYS A 191 0.76 10.84 -16.26
C LYS A 191 0.60 11.87 -15.15
N LEU A 192 1.63 12.03 -14.33
CA LEU A 192 1.60 13.00 -13.22
C LEU A 192 1.59 14.45 -13.73
N CYS A 193 2.23 14.70 -14.88
CA CYS A 193 2.38 16.03 -15.47
C CYS A 193 1.55 16.19 -16.76
N GLU A 194 0.39 15.52 -16.88
CA GLU A 194 -0.43 15.57 -18.11
C GLU A 194 -0.75 17.01 -18.57
N ARG A 195 -0.86 17.94 -17.61
CA ARG A 195 -1.14 19.36 -17.86
C ARG A 195 0.10 20.19 -18.22
N ASP A 196 1.30 19.71 -17.91
CA ASP A 196 2.57 20.38 -18.18
C ASP A 196 3.68 19.38 -18.49
N LYS A 197 3.78 19.00 -19.76
CA LYS A 197 4.77 18.01 -20.24
C LYS A 197 6.22 18.50 -20.10
N ALA A 198 6.45 19.81 -20.17
CA ALA A 198 7.80 20.38 -20.03
C ALA A 198 8.32 20.19 -18.59
N LYS A 199 7.43 20.29 -17.62
CA LYS A 199 7.73 19.99 -16.22
C LYS A 199 8.11 18.52 -16.02
N GLY A 200 7.38 17.59 -16.62
CA GLY A 200 7.71 16.16 -16.60
C GLY A 200 9.13 15.88 -17.12
N ALA A 201 9.51 16.49 -18.24
CA ALA A 201 10.86 16.37 -18.80
C ALA A 201 11.95 16.95 -17.87
N THR A 202 11.65 18.06 -17.19
CA THR A 202 12.57 18.70 -16.23
C THR A 202 12.81 17.83 -14.99
N ILE A 203 11.75 17.22 -14.46
CA ILE A 203 11.84 16.28 -13.34
C ILE A 203 12.67 15.06 -13.76
N MET A 204 12.41 14.49 -14.95
CA MET A 204 13.17 13.36 -15.46
C MET A 204 14.65 13.70 -15.65
N ALA A 205 14.98 14.88 -16.17
CA ALA A 205 16.36 15.34 -16.28
C ALA A 205 17.05 15.47 -14.90
N SER A 206 16.29 15.84 -13.85
CA SER A 206 16.81 15.92 -12.49
C SER A 206 17.08 14.53 -11.89
N LEU A 207 16.19 13.57 -12.11
CA LEU A 207 16.38 12.18 -11.73
C LEU A 207 17.60 11.56 -12.45
N ALA A 208 17.76 11.83 -13.75
CA ALA A 208 18.88 11.33 -14.55
C ALA A 208 20.26 11.78 -14.03
N ARG A 209 20.35 12.92 -13.33
CA ARG A 209 21.59 13.40 -12.70
C ARG A 209 22.07 12.52 -11.54
N LEU A 210 21.18 11.70 -10.96
CA LEU A 210 21.54 10.73 -9.92
C LEU A 210 22.42 9.59 -10.47
N LYS A 211 22.59 9.49 -11.81
CA LYS A 211 23.39 8.44 -12.48
C LYS A 211 22.94 7.02 -12.09
N ARG A 212 21.63 6.83 -11.89
CA ARG A 212 20.99 5.55 -11.60
C ARG A 212 20.18 5.07 -12.81
N GLU A 213 20.06 3.77 -12.97
CA GLU A 213 19.25 3.15 -14.03
C GLU A 213 17.79 2.94 -13.63
N VAL A 214 17.54 2.86 -12.31
CA VAL A 214 16.23 2.60 -11.72
C VAL A 214 15.95 3.58 -10.58
N TYR A 215 14.66 3.86 -10.36
CA TYR A 215 14.17 4.83 -9.40
C TYR A 215 13.04 4.23 -8.56
N SER A 216 13.09 4.43 -7.26
CA SER A 216 11.96 4.12 -6.37
C SER A 216 10.80 5.07 -6.63
N LEU A 217 9.59 4.61 -6.32
CA LEU A 217 8.39 5.44 -6.46
C LEU A 217 8.50 6.70 -5.57
N ALA A 218 9.06 6.57 -4.37
CA ALA A 218 9.29 7.67 -3.44
C ALA A 218 10.24 8.74 -4.01
N GLU A 219 11.30 8.36 -4.74
CA GLU A 219 12.18 9.34 -5.41
C GLU A 219 11.44 10.13 -6.47
N ILE A 220 10.61 9.46 -7.28
CA ILE A 220 9.84 10.09 -8.36
C ILE A 220 8.81 11.07 -7.78
N TYR A 221 8.01 10.66 -6.79
CA TYR A 221 7.02 11.54 -6.18
C TYR A 221 7.64 12.67 -5.38
N ARG A 222 8.81 12.48 -4.76
CA ARG A 222 9.54 13.57 -4.11
C ARG A 222 9.98 14.60 -5.15
N ALA A 223 10.63 14.18 -6.22
CA ALA A 223 11.06 15.09 -7.27
C ALA A 223 9.87 15.82 -7.94
N PHE A 224 8.73 15.13 -8.08
CA PHE A 224 7.49 15.75 -8.53
C PHE A 224 6.94 16.79 -7.52
N GLY A 225 6.91 16.46 -6.23
CA GLY A 225 6.48 17.37 -5.16
C GLY A 225 7.35 18.62 -5.08
N ASP A 226 8.69 18.45 -5.09
CA ASP A 226 9.64 19.57 -5.09
C ASP A 226 9.43 20.49 -6.29
N ALA A 227 9.06 19.94 -7.46
CA ALA A 227 8.74 20.74 -8.64
C ALA A 227 7.38 21.45 -8.53
N MET A 228 6.44 20.95 -7.75
CA MET A 228 5.15 21.60 -7.47
C MET A 228 5.30 22.76 -6.48
N ASP A 229 6.11 22.58 -5.44
CA ASP A 229 6.30 23.60 -4.40
C ASP A 229 7.15 24.79 -4.87
N ASN A 230 8.00 24.60 -5.89
CA ASN A 230 8.83 25.66 -6.48
C ASN A 230 8.12 26.47 -7.59
N GLU A 231 6.80 26.32 -7.75
CA GLU A 231 6.03 27.11 -8.71
C GLU A 231 5.80 28.52 -8.14
N PRO A 232 6.18 29.61 -8.84
CA PRO A 232 5.86 30.94 -8.36
C PRO A 232 4.33 31.07 -8.26
N PRO A 233 3.79 31.70 -7.20
CA PRO A 233 2.35 31.85 -7.05
C PRO A 233 1.81 32.55 -8.30
N TYR A 234 0.84 31.89 -8.94
CA TYR A 234 0.21 32.37 -10.15
C TYR A 234 -0.28 33.81 -9.91
N LEU A 235 0.40 34.81 -10.49
CA LEU A 235 -0.08 36.17 -10.56
C LEU A 235 -1.29 36.16 -11.49
N GLY A 236 -2.45 35.87 -10.92
CA GLY A 236 -3.73 36.07 -11.58
C GLY A 236 -3.78 37.49 -12.13
N THR A 237 -4.13 37.60 -13.41
CA THR A 237 -4.40 38.86 -14.10
C THR A 237 -5.17 39.82 -13.19
N SER A 238 -4.57 40.96 -12.88
CA SER A 238 -5.22 42.06 -12.15
C SER A 238 -6.58 42.37 -12.78
N PRO A 239 -7.65 42.54 -11.98
CA PRO A 239 -8.88 43.12 -12.49
C PRO A 239 -8.55 44.54 -12.96
N THR A 240 -8.79 44.82 -14.23
CA THR A 240 -8.82 46.18 -14.77
C THR A 240 -9.74 47.03 -13.89
N ALA A 241 -9.15 47.98 -13.17
CA ALA A 241 -9.90 49.00 -12.45
C ALA A 241 -10.67 49.85 -13.47
N HIS A 242 -11.99 49.71 -13.48
CA HIS A 242 -12.86 50.70 -14.11
C HIS A 242 -12.78 51.97 -13.26
N ALA A 243 -12.10 52.98 -13.78
CA ALA A 243 -12.23 54.35 -13.30
C ALA A 243 -13.66 54.83 -13.65
N ALA A 244 -14.47 55.05 -12.62
CA ALA A 244 -15.64 55.89 -12.73
C ALA A 244 -15.14 57.34 -12.86
N SER A 245 -15.40 57.97 -14.00
CA SER A 245 -15.35 59.43 -14.15
C SER A 245 -16.70 60.01 -13.72
N ASP A 246 -16.63 61.17 -13.07
CA ASP A 246 -17.72 62.01 -12.55
C ASP A 246 -18.89 62.25 -13.52
#